data_AF-A0A536TLS1-F1
#
_entry.id   AF-A0A536TLS1-F1
#
_cell.length_a   1.000
_cell.length_b   1.000
_cell.length_c   1.000
_cell.angle_alpha   90.00
_cell.angle_beta   90.00
_cell.angle_gamma   90.00
#
_symmetry.space_group_name_H-M   'P 1'
#
loop_
_entity.id
_entity.type
_entity.pdbx_description
1 polymer ?
#
loop_
_entity_poly.entity_id
_entity_poly.type
_entity_poly.pdbx_seq_one_letter_code
_entity_poly.pdbx_strand_id
1 'polypeptide(L)'
;MDDNVSMLSLNTAIVGLMKGGEDFQILQKSARRGEDPLAAMVPAVAAFLREPLLLAALPRMPIVDAAMEEVLAHMRRYILFRFEALSGPESTDPVVPTEFICALARQCFFSGYAFFADENELQRIAGARKALEEMLKERTVNPRTLESSLAVAALYDSLHTLKGCERLLEHPIADWSEVFRPIVQEQIKNRTREREIAMQLASITGIDDAISLAVRAQYEENPYPRWVTVSSPTAGTIENLSRSLRPGHEVRVRPRPVPILIAGCGTGIQSIRVAQTYPDSEILAVDLSLASLAYSSSSPTWIEVSP
;
A
#
# COMPACT_ATOMS: atom_id res chain seq x y z
N MET A 1 -4.53 -15.36 -16.67
CA MET A 1 -5.38 -15.07 -15.50
C MET A 1 -6.64 -14.45 -16.05
N ASP A 2 -7.80 -14.87 -15.56
CA ASP A 2 -9.08 -14.30 -15.98
C ASP A 2 -9.19 -12.89 -15.37
N ASP A 3 -8.89 -11.85 -16.14
CA ASP A 3 -8.90 -10.45 -15.71
C ASP A 3 -10.33 -9.89 -15.43
N ASN A 4 -11.34 -10.77 -15.45
CA ASN A 4 -12.75 -10.44 -15.27
C ASN A 4 -13.25 -10.50 -13.82
N VAL A 5 -12.43 -10.94 -12.86
CA VAL A 5 -12.84 -10.96 -11.44
C VAL A 5 -12.57 -9.59 -10.82
N SER A 6 -13.64 -8.88 -10.46
CA SER A 6 -13.54 -7.66 -9.65
C SER A 6 -12.81 -7.95 -8.34
N MET A 7 -11.70 -7.24 -8.11
CA MET A 7 -10.92 -7.32 -6.86
C MET A 7 -11.77 -7.02 -5.63
N LEU A 8 -12.81 -6.17 -5.79
CA LEU A 8 -13.76 -5.88 -4.71
C LEU A 8 -14.58 -7.13 -4.33
N SER A 9 -15.08 -7.86 -5.33
CA SER A 9 -15.84 -9.10 -5.11
C SER A 9 -14.95 -10.20 -4.52
N LEU A 10 -13.71 -10.30 -4.98
CA LEU A 10 -12.74 -11.25 -4.47
C LEU A 10 -12.38 -10.95 -3.02
N ASN A 11 -12.16 -9.67 -2.68
CA ASN A 11 -11.89 -9.23 -1.31
C ASN A 11 -13.05 -9.61 -0.36
N THR A 12 -14.30 -9.31 -0.73
CA THR A 12 -15.47 -9.69 0.08
C THR A 12 -15.56 -11.20 0.28
N ALA A 13 -15.29 -12.00 -0.75
CA ALA A 13 -15.29 -13.45 -0.64
C ALA A 13 -14.18 -13.98 0.29
N ILE A 14 -12.95 -13.47 0.14
CA ILE A 14 -11.81 -13.84 0.98
C ILE A 14 -12.10 -13.49 2.44
N VAL A 15 -12.54 -12.26 2.72
CA VAL A 15 -12.90 -11.81 4.07
C VAL A 15 -14.02 -12.68 4.66
N GLY A 16 -15.04 -13.01 3.87
CA GLY A 16 -16.12 -13.90 4.30
C GLY A 16 -15.62 -15.30 4.67
N LEU A 17 -14.71 -15.87 3.88
CA LEU A 17 -14.08 -17.17 4.15
C LEU A 17 -13.26 -17.14 5.43
N MET A 18 -12.41 -16.11 5.61
CA MET A 18 -11.60 -15.97 6.82
C MET A 18 -12.48 -15.86 8.06
N LYS A 19 -13.52 -15.02 8.03
CA LYS A 19 -14.43 -14.82 9.16
C LYS A 19 -15.25 -16.05 9.52
N GLY A 20 -15.49 -16.94 8.56
CA GLY A 20 -16.19 -18.21 8.77
C GLY A 20 -15.35 -19.27 9.47
N GLY A 21 -14.02 -19.10 9.53
CA GLY A 21 -13.11 -20.03 10.17
C GLY A 21 -13.16 -19.98 11.70
N GLU A 22 -13.00 -21.14 12.35
CA GLU A 22 -12.92 -21.25 13.81
C GLU A 22 -11.72 -20.48 14.38
N ASP A 23 -10.62 -20.46 13.63
CA ASP A 23 -9.41 -19.73 13.91
C ASP A 23 -9.63 -18.22 14.02
N PHE A 24 -10.37 -17.63 13.09
CA PHE A 24 -10.73 -16.23 13.15
C PHE A 24 -11.60 -15.91 14.37
N GLN A 25 -12.56 -16.78 14.70
CA GLN A 25 -13.43 -16.58 15.86
C GLN A 25 -12.66 -16.63 17.19
N ILE A 26 -11.63 -17.47 17.29
CA ILE A 26 -10.71 -17.51 18.44
C ILE A 26 -9.92 -16.21 18.52
N LEU A 27 -9.33 -15.76 17.40
CA LEU A 27 -8.57 -14.53 17.33
C LEU A 27 -9.42 -13.29 17.68
N GLN A 28 -10.64 -13.21 17.17
CA GLN A 28 -11.56 -12.12 17.48
C GLN A 28 -11.95 -12.09 18.97
N LYS A 29 -12.19 -13.26 19.58
CA LYS A 29 -12.46 -13.33 21.03
C LYS A 29 -11.25 -12.87 21.84
N SER A 30 -10.05 -13.29 21.45
CA SER A 30 -8.80 -12.87 22.09
C SER A 30 -8.59 -11.35 21.98
N ALA A 31 -8.84 -10.78 20.79
CA ALA A 31 -8.77 -9.33 20.56
C ALA A 31 -9.71 -8.54 21.48
N ARG A 32 -10.98 -8.95 21.55
CA ARG A 32 -11.99 -8.29 22.40
C ARG A 32 -11.73 -8.40 23.90
N ARG A 33 -10.94 -9.39 24.31
CA ARG A 33 -10.54 -9.59 25.71
C ARG A 33 -9.20 -8.96 26.05
N GLY A 34 -8.46 -8.44 25.06
CA GLY A 34 -7.10 -7.94 25.28
C GLY A 34 -6.10 -9.04 25.64
N GLU A 35 -6.35 -10.29 25.23
CA GLU A 35 -5.49 -11.44 25.50
C GLU A 35 -4.41 -11.56 24.42
N ASP A 36 -3.20 -12.04 24.76
CA ASP A 36 -2.15 -12.30 23.76
C ASP A 36 -2.52 -13.53 22.90
N PRO A 37 -2.83 -13.35 21.59
CA PRO A 37 -3.17 -14.48 20.73
C PRO A 37 -1.97 -15.38 20.41
N LEU A 38 -0.74 -14.92 20.70
CA LEU A 38 0.53 -15.57 20.36
C LEU A 38 1.18 -16.27 21.57
N ALA A 39 0.64 -16.11 22.78
CA ALA A 39 1.24 -16.64 24.02
C ALA A 39 1.32 -18.18 24.05
N ALA A 40 0.29 -18.88 23.55
CA ALA A 40 0.21 -20.35 23.56
C ALA A 40 0.15 -20.96 22.15
N MET A 41 0.34 -20.15 21.10
CA MET A 41 0.24 -20.51 19.67
C MET A 41 -0.67 -21.71 19.41
N VAL A 42 -1.95 -21.57 19.71
CA VAL A 42 -2.91 -22.65 19.49
C VAL A 42 -2.95 -22.99 17.99
N PRO A 43 -3.21 -24.26 17.60
CA PRO A 43 -3.14 -24.69 16.20
C PRO A 43 -3.93 -23.81 15.23
N ALA A 44 -5.08 -23.30 15.69
CA ALA A 44 -5.90 -22.34 14.99
C ALA A 44 -5.16 -21.03 14.62
N VAL A 45 -4.46 -20.41 15.56
CA VAL A 45 -3.68 -19.18 15.29
C VAL A 45 -2.52 -19.47 14.35
N ALA A 46 -1.85 -20.62 14.53
CA ALA A 46 -0.78 -21.05 13.65
C ALA A 46 -1.25 -21.29 12.21
N ALA A 47 -2.48 -21.77 12.02
CA ALA A 47 -3.12 -21.95 10.73
C ALA A 47 -3.46 -20.60 10.09
N PHE A 48 -4.10 -19.68 10.83
CA PHE A 48 -4.42 -18.34 10.35
C PHE A 48 -3.19 -17.59 9.83
N LEU A 49 -2.09 -17.63 10.59
CA LEU A 49 -0.80 -17.00 10.23
C LEU A 49 -0.18 -17.55 8.94
N ARG A 50 -0.57 -18.77 8.53
CA ARG A 50 -0.04 -19.46 7.35
C ARG A 50 -1.07 -19.62 6.24
N GLU A 51 -2.27 -19.08 6.42
CA GLU A 51 -3.37 -19.24 5.48
C GLU A 51 -3.00 -18.63 4.12
N PRO A 52 -2.81 -19.45 3.06
CA PRO A 52 -2.31 -18.96 1.78
C PRO A 52 -3.19 -17.87 1.17
N LEU A 53 -4.51 -17.95 1.35
CA LEU A 53 -5.44 -16.95 0.84
C LEU A 53 -5.23 -15.59 1.50
N LEU A 54 -5.03 -15.59 2.82
CA LEU A 54 -4.77 -14.38 3.60
C LEU A 54 -3.42 -13.73 3.21
N LEU A 55 -2.36 -14.54 3.16
CA LEU A 55 -1.02 -14.09 2.79
C LEU A 55 -0.97 -13.54 1.36
N ALA A 56 -1.80 -14.06 0.45
CA ALA A 56 -1.93 -13.55 -0.90
C ALA A 56 -2.72 -12.22 -0.97
N ALA A 57 -3.75 -12.07 -0.12
CA ALA A 57 -4.69 -10.95 -0.12
C ALA A 57 -4.15 -9.69 0.55
N LEU A 58 -3.60 -9.81 1.77
CA LEU A 58 -3.02 -8.70 2.56
C LEU A 58 -2.15 -7.73 1.73
N PRO A 59 -1.21 -8.19 0.89
CA PRO A 59 -0.36 -7.28 0.14
C PRO A 59 -0.99 -6.63 -1.12
N ARG A 60 -2.22 -6.98 -1.49
CA ARG A 60 -2.81 -6.67 -2.81
C ARG A 60 -4.20 -6.04 -2.75
N MET A 61 -4.91 -6.17 -1.64
CA MET A 61 -6.30 -5.75 -1.52
C MET A 61 -6.49 -4.97 -0.22
N PRO A 62 -7.21 -3.82 -0.24
CA PRO A 62 -7.55 -3.14 0.99
C PRO A 62 -8.56 -4.00 1.75
N ILE A 63 -8.13 -4.67 2.81
CA ILE A 63 -9.06 -5.28 3.76
C ILE A 63 -9.75 -4.17 4.54
N VAL A 64 -11.00 -3.88 4.18
CA VAL A 64 -11.87 -2.87 4.80
C VAL A 64 -13.05 -3.60 5.46
N ASP A 65 -12.77 -4.29 6.56
CA ASP A 65 -13.77 -5.01 7.37
C ASP A 65 -13.41 -4.86 8.84
N ALA A 66 -14.32 -4.30 9.64
CA ALA A 66 -14.06 -3.96 11.03
C ALA A 66 -13.60 -5.15 11.89
N ALA A 67 -14.11 -6.36 11.63
CA ALA A 67 -13.71 -7.54 12.39
C ALA A 67 -12.28 -7.98 12.00
N MET A 68 -11.95 -7.94 10.71
CA MET A 68 -10.59 -8.21 10.24
C MET A 68 -9.60 -7.18 10.77
N GLU A 69 -9.95 -5.89 10.72
CA GLU A 69 -9.13 -4.80 11.24
C GLU A 69 -8.87 -4.96 12.74
N GLU A 70 -9.91 -5.31 13.52
CA GLU A 70 -9.80 -5.61 14.96
C GLU A 70 -8.76 -6.73 15.22
N VAL A 71 -8.86 -7.85 14.48
CA VAL A 71 -7.92 -8.97 14.62
C VAL A 71 -6.52 -8.59 14.17
N LEU A 72 -6.36 -7.95 13.01
CA LEU A 72 -5.05 -7.62 12.44
C LEU A 72 -4.32 -6.53 13.25
N ALA A 73 -5.03 -5.53 13.76
CA ALA A 73 -4.46 -4.52 14.66
C ALA A 73 -4.01 -5.15 15.98
N HIS A 74 -4.81 -6.07 16.53
CA HIS A 74 -4.45 -6.81 17.73
C HIS A 74 -3.23 -7.72 17.52
N MET A 75 -3.16 -8.41 16.39
CA MET A 75 -1.99 -9.22 16.02
C MET A 75 -0.74 -8.35 15.86
N ARG A 76 -0.85 -7.20 15.18
CA ARG A 76 0.23 -6.22 15.01
C ARG A 76 0.82 -5.81 16.36
N ARG A 77 -0.03 -5.48 17.33
CA ARG A 77 0.36 -5.11 18.70
C ARG A 77 1.21 -6.18 19.37
N TYR A 78 0.76 -7.43 19.36
CA TYR A 78 1.50 -8.51 20.03
C TYR A 78 2.74 -8.94 19.27
N ILE A 79 2.80 -8.76 17.95
CA ILE A 79 4.05 -8.88 17.18
C ILE A 79 5.10 -7.88 17.69
N LEU A 80 4.71 -6.61 17.90
CA LEU A 80 5.60 -5.60 18.47
C LEU A 80 6.08 -5.98 19.88
N PHE A 81 5.15 -6.36 20.77
CA PHE A 81 5.49 -6.69 22.15
C PHE A 81 6.42 -7.89 22.26
N ARG A 82 6.23 -8.89 21.40
CA ARG A 82 7.11 -10.06 21.33
C ARG A 82 8.47 -9.70 20.76
N PHE A 83 8.51 -8.88 19.72
CA PHE A 83 9.76 -8.42 19.12
C PHE A 83 10.66 -7.70 20.14
N GLU A 84 10.09 -6.82 20.98
CA GLU A 84 10.86 -6.15 22.04
C GLU A 84 11.35 -7.08 23.14
N ALA A 85 10.69 -8.22 23.34
CA ALA A 85 11.12 -9.23 24.32
C ALA A 85 12.33 -10.05 23.82
N LEU A 86 12.70 -9.94 22.54
CA LEU A 86 13.86 -10.63 21.97
C LEU A 86 15.16 -9.90 22.29
N SER A 87 16.27 -10.65 22.29
CA SER A 87 17.62 -10.15 22.61
C SER A 87 18.24 -9.31 21.48
N GLY A 88 17.61 -8.19 21.13
CA GLY A 88 18.15 -7.18 20.24
C GLY A 88 17.60 -7.19 18.80
N PRO A 89 17.96 -6.17 18.01
CA PRO A 89 17.32 -5.82 16.73
C PRO A 89 17.54 -6.84 15.59
N GLU A 90 18.54 -7.70 15.72
CA GLU A 90 18.81 -8.77 14.74
C GLU A 90 17.99 -10.05 15.03
N SER A 91 17.25 -10.07 16.14
CA SER A 91 16.51 -11.25 16.57
C SER A 91 15.27 -11.51 15.72
N THR A 92 15.04 -12.79 15.44
CA THR A 92 13.83 -13.29 14.78
C THR A 92 12.91 -13.94 15.82
N ASP A 93 11.60 -13.68 15.74
CA ASP A 93 10.61 -14.41 16.54
C ASP A 93 10.35 -15.77 15.87
N PRO A 94 10.67 -16.91 16.52
CA PRO A 94 10.43 -18.22 15.92
C PRO A 94 8.93 -18.57 15.83
N VAL A 95 8.06 -17.82 16.52
CA VAL A 95 6.64 -18.15 16.66
C VAL A 95 5.80 -17.56 15.52
N VAL A 96 6.10 -16.32 15.09
CA VAL A 96 5.34 -15.63 14.04
C VAL A 96 6.08 -15.74 12.70
N PRO A 97 5.47 -16.32 11.65
CA PRO A 97 6.08 -16.40 10.33
C PRO A 97 6.43 -15.02 9.77
N THR A 98 7.65 -14.85 9.26
CA THR A 98 8.10 -13.62 8.61
C THR A 98 7.23 -13.26 7.41
N GLU A 99 6.70 -14.26 6.69
CA GLU A 99 5.73 -14.12 5.60
C GLU A 99 4.51 -13.31 6.04
N PHE A 100 3.96 -13.63 7.23
CA PHE A 100 2.79 -12.95 7.77
C PHE A 100 3.11 -11.51 8.17
N ILE A 101 4.23 -11.30 8.87
CA ILE A 101 4.67 -9.95 9.28
C ILE A 101 4.85 -9.08 8.04
N CYS A 102 5.51 -9.59 6.99
CA CYS A 102 5.73 -8.85 5.76
C CYS A 102 4.42 -8.57 5.00
N ALA A 103 3.52 -9.54 4.92
CA ALA A 103 2.20 -9.36 4.31
C ALA A 103 1.38 -8.31 5.05
N LEU A 104 1.37 -8.35 6.38
CA LEU A 104 0.68 -7.38 7.24
C LEU A 104 1.28 -5.97 7.14
N ALA A 105 2.61 -5.85 7.10
CA ALA A 105 3.29 -4.58 6.92
C ALA A 105 2.93 -3.93 5.58
N ARG A 106 2.81 -4.74 4.52
CA ARG A 106 2.34 -4.26 3.22
C ARG A 106 0.87 -3.85 3.25
N GLN A 107 0.01 -4.57 3.97
CA GLN A 107 -1.38 -4.15 4.19
C GLN A 107 -1.47 -2.81 4.93
N CYS A 108 -0.65 -2.62 5.98
CA CYS A 108 -0.59 -1.37 6.73
C CYS A 108 -0.12 -0.21 5.84
N PHE A 109 0.93 -0.42 5.04
CA PHE A 109 1.39 0.58 4.09
C PHE A 109 0.32 0.91 3.02
N PHE A 110 -0.36 -0.11 2.50
CA PHE A 110 -1.39 0.05 1.49
C PHE A 110 -2.62 0.82 2.01
N SER A 111 -3.02 0.58 3.27
CA SER A 111 -4.13 1.29 3.91
C SER A 111 -3.76 2.66 4.46
N GLY A 112 -2.51 3.10 4.31
CA GLY A 112 -2.04 4.37 4.90
C GLY A 112 -2.00 4.34 6.42
N TYR A 113 -1.69 3.18 7.00
CA TYR A 113 -1.58 2.95 8.45
C TYR A 113 -2.87 3.20 9.22
N ALA A 114 -4.02 2.87 8.62
CA ALA A 114 -5.36 3.11 9.20
C ALA A 114 -5.67 2.32 10.49
N PHE A 115 -4.91 1.27 10.81
CA PHE A 115 -5.13 0.47 12.01
C PHE A 115 -4.84 1.27 13.28
N PHE A 116 -5.79 1.25 14.21
CA PHE A 116 -5.65 1.87 15.53
C PHE A 116 -4.39 1.35 16.25
N ALA A 117 -3.58 2.28 16.77
CA ALA A 117 -2.45 2.02 17.65
C ALA A 117 -2.66 2.86 18.92
N ASP A 118 -2.52 2.24 20.09
CA ASP A 118 -2.58 2.99 21.35
C ASP A 118 -1.23 3.68 21.66
N GLU A 119 -1.24 4.57 22.66
CA GLU A 119 -0.04 5.32 23.08
C GLU A 119 1.11 4.40 23.51
N ASN A 120 0.80 3.22 24.07
CA ASN A 120 1.82 2.26 24.51
C ASN A 120 2.56 1.66 23.31
N GLU A 121 1.81 1.26 22.27
CA GLU A 121 2.37 0.79 21.01
C GLU A 121 3.20 1.88 20.32
N LEU A 122 2.67 3.10 20.23
CA LEU A 122 3.33 4.23 19.59
C LEU A 122 4.66 4.58 20.27
N GLN A 123 4.70 4.59 21.60
CA GLN A 123 5.92 4.85 22.35
C GLN A 123 6.98 3.77 22.12
N ARG A 124 6.58 2.49 22.15
CA ARG A 124 7.46 1.34 21.93
C ARG A 124 8.06 1.36 20.54
N ILE A 125 7.22 1.52 19.51
CA ILE A 125 7.71 1.54 18.14
C ILE A 125 8.56 2.78 17.85
N ALA A 126 8.28 3.93 18.47
CA ALA A 126 9.16 5.09 18.37
C ALA A 126 10.57 4.79 18.92
N GLY A 127 10.67 4.06 20.04
CA GLY A 127 11.93 3.57 20.58
C GLY A 127 12.67 2.62 19.63
N ALA A 128 11.97 1.61 19.11
CA ALA A 128 12.52 0.63 18.16
C ALA A 128 13.01 1.29 16.86
N ARG A 129 12.22 2.23 16.31
CA ARG A 129 12.59 3.01 15.11
C ARG A 129 13.82 3.88 15.36
N LYS A 130 13.91 4.54 16.53
CA LYS A 130 15.11 5.32 16.88
C LYS A 130 16.35 4.43 16.97
N ALA A 131 16.25 3.25 17.57
CA ALA A 131 17.35 2.30 17.63
C ALA A 131 17.80 1.86 16.22
N LEU A 132 16.83 1.55 15.33
CA LEU A 132 17.10 1.28 13.91
C LEU A 132 17.82 2.44 13.22
N GLU A 133 17.39 3.69 13.43
CA GLU A 133 18.04 4.86 12.85
C GLU A 133 19.50 5.00 13.33
N GLU A 134 19.80 4.72 14.60
CA GLU A 134 21.19 4.74 15.09
C GLU A 134 22.03 3.64 14.43
N MET A 135 21.51 2.41 14.31
CA MET A 135 22.20 1.32 13.61
C MET A 135 22.40 1.63 12.12
N LEU A 136 21.43 2.28 11.49
CA LEU A 136 21.54 2.76 10.12
C LEU A 136 22.55 3.91 9.98
N LYS A 137 22.98 4.59 11.03
CA LYS A 137 24.14 5.52 10.93
C LYS A 137 25.47 4.78 10.93
N GLU A 138 25.54 3.64 11.61
CA GLU A 138 26.76 2.84 11.72
C GLU A 138 27.07 2.11 10.39
N ARG A 139 28.03 2.63 9.64
CA ARG A 139 28.42 2.09 8.32
C ARG A 139 28.92 0.65 8.35
N THR A 140 29.38 0.17 9.50
CA THR A 140 29.83 -1.21 9.71
C THR A 140 28.67 -2.20 9.84
N VAL A 141 27.49 -1.76 10.26
CA VAL A 141 26.31 -2.60 10.37
C VAL A 141 25.80 -2.93 8.98
N ASN A 142 25.59 -4.22 8.71
CA ASN A 142 24.94 -4.66 7.47
C ASN A 142 23.42 -4.55 7.64
N PRO A 143 22.72 -3.68 6.90
CA PRO A 143 21.27 -3.51 7.04
C PRO A 143 20.45 -4.79 6.84
N ARG A 144 20.99 -5.81 6.17
CA ARG A 144 20.33 -7.12 6.00
C ARG A 144 20.19 -7.90 7.31
N THR A 145 21.03 -7.64 8.32
CA THR A 145 20.85 -8.27 9.64
C THR A 145 19.65 -7.69 10.40
N LEU A 146 19.10 -6.56 9.93
CA LEU A 146 17.99 -5.85 10.56
C LEU A 146 16.63 -6.15 9.92
N GLU A 147 16.52 -7.13 9.02
CA GLU A 147 15.28 -7.44 8.29
C GLU A 147 14.06 -7.58 9.22
N SER A 148 14.21 -8.30 10.34
CA SER A 148 13.12 -8.48 11.31
C SER A 148 12.71 -7.17 11.97
N SER A 149 13.68 -6.36 12.43
CA SER A 149 13.40 -5.03 12.97
C SER A 149 12.70 -4.13 11.95
N LEU A 150 13.18 -4.14 10.70
CA LEU A 150 12.62 -3.32 9.63
C LEU A 150 11.19 -3.79 9.29
N ALA A 151 10.93 -5.09 9.25
CA ALA A 151 9.60 -5.63 9.01
C ALA A 151 8.61 -5.21 10.11
N VAL A 152 9.04 -5.23 11.39
CA VAL A 152 8.21 -4.76 12.51
C VAL A 152 8.00 -3.24 12.45
N ALA A 153 9.04 -2.46 12.14
CA ALA A 153 8.91 -1.01 11.94
C ALA A 153 7.93 -0.66 10.81
N ALA A 154 7.93 -1.44 9.73
CA ALA A 154 7.06 -1.28 8.58
C ALA A 154 5.57 -1.56 8.88
N LEU A 155 5.23 -2.18 10.01
CA LEU A 155 3.83 -2.36 10.46
C LEU A 155 3.17 -1.07 10.94
N TYR A 156 3.97 -0.08 11.36
CA TYR A 156 3.49 1.12 12.03
C TYR A 156 3.74 2.40 11.23
N ASP A 157 4.82 2.46 10.47
CA ASP A 157 5.10 3.59 9.59
C ASP A 157 6.07 3.17 8.47
N SER A 158 6.08 3.91 7.37
CA SER A 158 6.84 3.56 6.18
C SER A 158 8.33 3.63 6.44
N LEU A 159 9.09 2.72 5.81
CA LEU A 159 10.54 2.72 5.99
C LEU A 159 11.23 3.96 5.37
N HIS A 160 10.61 4.67 4.43
CA HIS A 160 11.20 5.89 3.84
C HIS A 160 11.21 7.09 4.78
N THR A 161 10.52 7.01 5.93
CA THR A 161 10.53 8.05 6.95
C THR A 161 11.66 7.83 7.97
N LEU A 162 12.32 6.66 7.95
CA LEU A 162 13.50 6.41 8.79
C LEU A 162 14.69 7.21 8.28
N LYS A 163 15.41 7.86 9.19
CA LYS A 163 16.69 8.49 8.86
C LYS A 163 17.72 7.44 8.44
N GLY A 164 18.35 7.66 7.29
CA GLY A 164 19.33 6.73 6.72
C GLY A 164 18.71 5.57 5.96
N CYS A 165 17.41 5.63 5.61
CA CYS A 165 16.74 4.60 4.81
C CYS A 165 17.40 4.38 3.43
N GLU A 166 18.14 5.36 2.92
CA GLU A 166 18.88 5.26 1.66
C GLU A 166 19.90 4.11 1.68
N ARG A 167 20.42 3.76 2.86
CA ARG A 167 21.32 2.61 3.02
C ARG A 167 20.69 1.29 2.65
N LEU A 168 19.36 1.18 2.73
CA LEU A 168 18.64 -0.02 2.32
C LEU A 168 18.74 -0.27 0.80
N LEU A 169 19.06 0.77 0.01
CA LEU A 169 19.28 0.69 -1.43
C LEU A 169 20.76 0.52 -1.81
N GLU A 170 21.70 0.56 -0.85
CA GLU A 170 23.12 0.28 -1.10
C GLU A 170 23.36 -1.21 -1.46
N HIS A 171 22.37 -2.07 -1.17
CA HIS A 171 22.36 -3.47 -1.52
C HIS A 171 21.41 -3.76 -2.69
N PRO A 172 21.80 -4.64 -3.63
CA PRO A 172 20.87 -5.14 -4.64
C PRO A 172 19.60 -5.69 -4.00
N ILE A 173 18.43 -5.41 -4.59
CA ILE A 173 17.15 -5.89 -4.03
C ILE A 173 17.15 -7.43 -3.91
N ALA A 174 17.78 -8.14 -4.85
CA ALA A 174 17.88 -9.59 -4.82
C ALA A 174 18.58 -10.15 -3.56
N ASP A 175 19.33 -9.33 -2.83
CA ASP A 175 20.05 -9.76 -1.64
C ASP A 175 19.17 -9.84 -0.38
N TRP A 176 18.03 -9.15 -0.36
CA TRP A 176 17.04 -9.26 0.71
C TRP A 176 16.32 -10.61 0.62
N SER A 177 15.76 -11.10 1.74
CA SER A 177 14.90 -12.28 1.73
C SER A 177 13.70 -12.09 0.79
N GLU A 178 13.26 -13.16 0.13
CA GLU A 178 12.19 -13.11 -0.88
C GLU A 178 10.91 -12.44 -0.36
N VAL A 179 10.58 -12.68 0.91
CA VAL A 179 9.41 -12.13 1.60
C VAL A 179 9.55 -10.64 1.93
N PHE A 180 10.77 -10.15 2.16
CA PHE A 180 11.05 -8.76 2.54
C PHE A 180 11.33 -7.85 1.34
N ARG A 181 11.83 -8.40 0.23
CA ARG A 181 12.08 -7.66 -1.04
C ARG A 181 10.95 -6.72 -1.45
N PRO A 182 9.66 -7.12 -1.41
CA PRO A 182 8.57 -6.23 -1.81
C PRO A 182 8.44 -5.00 -0.89
N ILE A 183 8.76 -5.11 0.40
CA ILE A 183 8.74 -3.96 1.33
C ILE A 183 9.79 -2.94 0.92
N VAL A 184 11.03 -3.38 0.64
CA VAL A 184 12.11 -2.47 0.19
C VAL A 184 11.74 -1.83 -1.15
N GLN A 185 11.19 -2.61 -2.08
CA GLN A 185 10.75 -2.10 -3.38
C GLN A 185 9.64 -1.05 -3.23
N GLU A 186 8.59 -1.34 -2.47
CA GLU A 186 7.40 -0.49 -2.35
C GLU A 186 7.61 0.72 -1.47
N GLN A 187 8.25 0.53 -0.31
CA GLN A 187 8.35 1.55 0.71
C GLN A 187 9.58 2.43 0.55
N ILE A 188 10.66 1.94 -0.07
CA ILE A 188 11.89 2.72 -0.27
C ILE A 188 12.06 3.06 -1.75
N LYS A 189 12.33 2.07 -2.61
CA LYS A 189 12.73 2.33 -4.00
C LYS A 189 11.67 3.08 -4.79
N ASN A 190 10.41 2.64 -4.72
CA ASN A 190 9.30 3.32 -5.38
C ASN A 190 9.13 4.74 -4.82
N ARG A 191 9.18 4.91 -3.49
CA ARG A 191 9.05 6.24 -2.86
C ARG A 191 10.16 7.21 -3.27
N THR A 192 11.41 6.74 -3.34
CA THR A 192 12.52 7.54 -3.86
C THR A 192 12.26 7.95 -5.31
N ARG A 193 11.83 7.01 -6.15
CA ARG A 193 11.52 7.27 -7.56
C ARG A 193 10.36 8.26 -7.74
N GLU A 194 9.29 8.09 -6.96
CA GLU A 194 8.15 9.00 -6.91
C GLU A 194 8.61 10.43 -6.54
N ARG A 195 9.48 10.58 -5.55
CA ARG A 195 10.04 11.90 -5.17
C ARG A 195 10.88 12.52 -6.28
N GLU A 196 11.72 11.75 -6.96
CA GLU A 196 12.50 12.22 -8.11
C GLU A 196 11.60 12.71 -9.25
N ILE A 197 10.54 11.95 -9.57
CA ILE A 197 9.56 12.33 -10.60
C ILE A 197 8.84 13.62 -10.17
N ALA A 198 8.39 13.71 -8.92
CA ALA A 198 7.69 14.88 -8.40
C ALA A 198 8.52 16.17 -8.56
N MET A 199 9.85 16.09 -8.41
CA MET A 199 10.76 17.23 -8.62
C MET A 199 10.89 17.66 -10.09
N GLN A 200 10.57 16.79 -11.04
CA GLN A 200 10.67 17.04 -12.48
C GLN A 200 9.34 17.46 -13.11
N LEU A 201 8.22 17.25 -12.41
CA LEU A 201 6.90 17.60 -12.92
C LEU A 201 6.73 19.12 -13.05
N ALA A 202 6.28 19.55 -14.22
CA ALA A 202 5.98 20.95 -14.48
C ALA A 202 4.71 21.38 -13.72
N SER A 203 4.79 22.52 -13.04
CA SER A 203 3.59 23.19 -12.52
C SER A 203 2.98 24.05 -13.64
N ILE A 204 1.70 23.82 -13.94
CA ILE A 204 0.97 24.57 -14.97
C ILE A 204 0.54 25.95 -14.42
N THR A 205 0.26 26.05 -13.12
CA THR A 205 -0.20 27.26 -12.43
C THR A 205 0.25 27.30 -10.97
N GLY A 206 0.54 28.48 -10.43
CA GLY A 206 0.71 28.67 -8.99
C GLY A 206 -0.57 28.35 -8.21
N ILE A 207 -0.42 27.88 -6.97
CA ILE A 207 -1.52 27.57 -6.04
C ILE A 207 -1.38 28.49 -4.83
N ASP A 208 -2.24 29.50 -4.72
CA ASP A 208 -2.17 30.51 -3.66
C ASP A 208 -3.31 30.39 -2.62
N ASP A 209 -4.32 29.57 -2.90
CA ASP A 209 -5.47 29.36 -2.02
C ASP A 209 -5.13 28.47 -0.83
N ALA A 210 -5.42 28.94 0.39
CA ALA A 210 -5.05 28.27 1.63
C ALA A 210 -5.72 26.91 1.80
N ILE A 211 -6.96 26.73 1.33
CA ILE A 211 -7.66 25.44 1.38
C ILE A 211 -6.98 24.46 0.42
N SER A 212 -6.67 24.91 -0.79
CA SER A 212 -5.97 24.12 -1.81
C SER A 212 -4.57 23.70 -1.35
N LEU A 213 -3.85 24.57 -0.62
CA LEU A 213 -2.57 24.24 0.00
C LEU A 213 -2.71 23.18 1.11
N ALA A 214 -3.74 23.28 1.95
CA ALA A 214 -4.00 22.29 3.00
C ALA A 214 -4.38 20.92 2.43
N VAL A 215 -5.27 20.89 1.43
CA VAL A 215 -5.66 19.68 0.72
C VAL A 215 -4.45 19.06 0.01
N ARG A 216 -3.62 19.87 -0.64
CA ARG A 216 -2.37 19.40 -1.25
C ARG A 216 -1.46 18.77 -0.21
N ALA A 217 -1.21 19.41 0.93
CA ALA A 217 -0.33 18.88 1.96
C ALA A 217 -0.75 17.47 2.43
N GLN A 218 -2.05 17.24 2.61
CA GLN A 218 -2.59 15.93 2.96
C GLN A 218 -2.25 14.86 1.91
N TYR A 219 -2.38 15.16 0.62
CA TYR A 219 -2.06 14.21 -0.46
C TYR A 219 -0.56 14.08 -0.75
N GLU A 220 0.25 15.10 -0.45
CA GLU A 220 1.71 15.04 -0.59
C GLU A 220 2.33 14.12 0.47
N GLU A 221 1.75 14.07 1.68
CA GLU A 221 2.17 13.16 2.74
C GLU A 221 1.86 11.70 2.38
N ASN A 222 0.65 11.41 1.91
CA ASN A 222 0.27 10.07 1.49
C ASN A 222 -0.68 10.05 0.27
N PRO A 223 -0.15 9.86 -0.96
CA PRO A 223 -0.97 9.81 -2.16
C PRO A 223 -1.99 8.67 -2.11
N TYR A 224 -3.27 9.00 -2.34
CA TYR A 224 -4.39 8.06 -2.24
C TYR A 224 -5.41 8.27 -3.36
N PRO A 225 -6.09 7.21 -3.86
CA PRO A 225 -5.90 5.79 -3.53
C PRO A 225 -4.68 5.18 -4.21
N ARG A 226 -3.86 4.40 -3.48
CA ARG A 226 -2.82 3.57 -4.11
C ARG A 226 -3.46 2.33 -4.72
N TRP A 227 -2.91 1.87 -5.83
CA TRP A 227 -3.37 0.70 -6.55
C TRP A 227 -2.18 -0.14 -7.02
N VAL A 228 -2.26 -1.46 -6.83
CA VAL A 228 -1.19 -2.37 -7.27
C VAL A 228 -1.46 -2.89 -8.69
N THR A 229 -2.74 -3.05 -9.02
CA THR A 229 -3.20 -3.51 -10.33
C THR A 229 -4.39 -2.67 -10.76
N VAL A 230 -4.51 -2.46 -12.08
CA VAL A 230 -5.68 -1.87 -12.71
C VAL A 230 -6.32 -2.96 -13.55
N SER A 231 -7.60 -3.23 -13.33
CA SER A 231 -8.37 -4.16 -14.17
C SER A 231 -8.39 -3.64 -15.60
N SER A 232 -8.06 -4.48 -16.57
CA SER A 232 -8.14 -4.14 -18.00
C SER A 232 -9.62 -4.03 -18.41
N PRO A 233 -10.15 -2.83 -18.69
CA PRO A 233 -11.51 -2.69 -19.15
C PRO A 233 -11.65 -3.17 -20.61
N THR A 234 -12.86 -3.59 -20.99
CA THR A 234 -13.17 -3.82 -22.40
C THR A 234 -13.06 -2.51 -23.18
N ALA A 235 -12.28 -2.51 -24.25
CA ALA A 235 -12.15 -1.35 -25.14
C ALA A 235 -13.52 -0.95 -25.72
N GLY A 236 -13.72 0.35 -25.85
CA GLY A 236 -14.94 0.96 -26.35
C GLY A 236 -14.66 2.26 -27.09
N THR A 237 -15.72 2.94 -27.52
CA THR A 237 -15.62 4.21 -28.23
C THR A 237 -16.34 5.32 -27.47
N ILE A 238 -15.88 6.55 -27.64
CA ILE A 238 -16.52 7.75 -27.06
C ILE A 238 -17.95 7.91 -27.60
N GLU A 239 -18.20 7.50 -28.83
CA GLU A 239 -19.51 7.49 -29.47
C GLU A 239 -20.46 6.51 -28.77
N ASN A 240 -19.98 5.32 -28.41
CA ASN A 240 -20.77 4.34 -27.66
C ASN A 240 -21.06 4.85 -26.24
N LEU A 241 -20.07 5.47 -25.58
CA LEU A 241 -20.28 6.15 -24.30
C LEU A 241 -21.34 7.25 -24.43
N SER A 242 -21.23 8.11 -25.45
CA SER A 242 -22.18 9.19 -25.70
C SER A 242 -23.60 8.67 -25.92
N ARG A 243 -23.77 7.58 -26.68
CA ARG A 243 -25.07 6.96 -26.93
C ARG A 243 -25.68 6.38 -25.64
N SER A 244 -24.85 5.79 -24.79
CA SER A 244 -25.29 5.23 -23.51
C SER A 244 -25.68 6.32 -22.50
N LEU A 245 -24.87 7.39 -22.40
CA LEU A 245 -25.13 8.49 -21.48
C LEU A 245 -26.28 9.41 -21.94
N ARG A 246 -26.53 9.49 -23.25
CA ARG A 246 -27.57 10.35 -23.84
C ARG A 246 -28.40 9.58 -24.87
N PRO A 247 -29.26 8.63 -24.43
CA PRO A 247 -30.13 7.91 -25.35
C PRO A 247 -31.00 8.87 -26.17
N GLY A 248 -31.19 8.57 -27.46
CA GLY A 248 -32.02 9.36 -28.38
C GLY A 248 -31.39 10.66 -28.90
N HIS A 249 -30.19 11.04 -28.45
CA HIS A 249 -29.47 12.19 -29.00
C HIS A 249 -28.58 11.78 -30.18
N GLU A 250 -28.40 12.69 -31.13
CA GLU A 250 -27.46 12.51 -32.25
C GLU A 250 -26.04 12.37 -31.70
N VAL A 251 -25.35 11.31 -32.13
CA VAL A 251 -23.97 11.04 -31.72
C VAL A 251 -23.03 11.73 -32.68
N ARG A 252 -22.33 12.77 -32.18
CA ARG A 252 -21.32 13.47 -32.95
C ARG A 252 -20.03 12.66 -33.02
N VAL A 253 -19.62 12.30 -34.23
CA VAL A 253 -18.29 11.74 -34.50
C VAL A 253 -17.23 12.83 -34.32
N ARG A 254 -16.17 12.53 -33.56
CA ARG A 254 -15.06 13.46 -33.30
C ARG A 254 -13.82 13.07 -34.11
N PRO A 255 -13.02 14.04 -34.58
CA PRO A 255 -11.68 13.77 -35.10
C PRO A 255 -10.82 13.04 -34.05
N ARG A 256 -9.89 12.21 -34.52
CA ARG A 256 -8.98 11.43 -33.67
C ARG A 256 -7.57 12.05 -33.66
N PRO A 257 -6.83 11.95 -32.53
CA PRO A 257 -7.30 11.43 -31.23
C PRO A 257 -8.34 12.35 -30.59
N VAL A 258 -9.27 11.79 -29.79
CA VAL A 258 -10.23 12.62 -29.04
C VAL A 258 -9.54 13.19 -27.81
N PRO A 259 -9.44 14.52 -27.65
CA PRO A 259 -8.87 15.10 -26.45
C PRO A 259 -9.81 14.91 -25.25
N ILE A 260 -9.26 14.42 -24.14
CA ILE A 260 -9.95 14.19 -22.87
C ILE A 260 -9.14 14.87 -21.76
N LEU A 261 -9.79 15.70 -20.95
CA LEU A 261 -9.21 16.25 -19.72
C LEU A 261 -9.75 15.48 -18.52
N ILE A 262 -8.85 15.03 -17.65
CA ILE A 262 -9.17 14.48 -16.34
C ILE A 262 -8.56 15.41 -15.29
N ALA A 263 -9.38 16.29 -14.74
CA ALA A 263 -9.00 17.19 -13.66
C ALA A 263 -9.23 16.53 -12.29
N GLY A 264 -8.24 16.63 -11.40
CA GLY A 264 -8.25 15.90 -10.13
C GLY A 264 -8.00 14.41 -10.34
N CYS A 265 -6.98 14.07 -11.14
CA CYS A 265 -6.72 12.68 -11.54
C CYS A 265 -6.16 11.81 -10.40
N GLY A 266 -5.75 12.43 -9.28
CA GLY A 266 -5.15 11.77 -8.13
C GLY A 266 -3.98 10.89 -8.54
N THR A 267 -3.99 9.66 -8.06
CA THR A 267 -2.99 8.63 -8.37
C THR A 267 -3.14 8.01 -9.77
N GLY A 268 -4.00 8.57 -10.63
CA GLY A 268 -4.11 8.24 -12.05
C GLY A 268 -4.88 6.96 -12.39
N ILE A 269 -5.53 6.29 -11.43
CA ILE A 269 -6.27 5.05 -11.72
C ILE A 269 -7.39 5.26 -12.75
N GLN A 270 -8.12 6.38 -12.65
CA GLN A 270 -9.14 6.72 -13.63
C GLN A 270 -8.50 7.03 -14.98
N SER A 271 -7.40 7.77 -15.01
CA SER A 271 -6.69 8.11 -16.24
C SER A 271 -6.26 6.87 -17.02
N ILE A 272 -5.68 5.89 -16.34
CA ILE A 272 -5.27 4.62 -16.95
C ILE A 272 -6.49 3.85 -17.48
N ARG A 273 -7.57 3.76 -16.69
CA ARG A 273 -8.80 3.08 -17.14
C ARG A 273 -9.41 3.75 -18.35
N VAL A 274 -9.43 5.08 -18.40
CA VAL A 274 -9.93 5.83 -19.56
C VAL A 274 -9.04 5.58 -20.77
N ALA A 275 -7.71 5.58 -20.60
CA ALA A 275 -6.75 5.30 -21.68
C ALA A 275 -6.93 3.89 -22.26
N GLN A 276 -7.09 2.89 -21.39
CA GLN A 276 -7.32 1.50 -21.80
C GLN A 276 -8.70 1.30 -22.44
N THR A 277 -9.72 2.00 -21.95
CA THR A 277 -11.08 1.90 -22.48
C THR A 277 -11.20 2.59 -23.85
N TYR A 278 -10.51 3.71 -24.05
CA TYR A 278 -10.63 4.55 -25.25
C TYR A 278 -9.26 4.75 -25.91
N PRO A 279 -8.74 3.76 -26.65
CA PRO A 279 -7.39 3.82 -27.25
C PRO A 279 -7.25 4.94 -28.31
N ASP A 280 -8.35 5.40 -28.90
CA ASP A 280 -8.36 6.51 -29.87
C ASP A 280 -8.53 7.89 -29.21
N SER A 281 -8.01 8.06 -27.98
CA SER A 281 -8.08 9.30 -27.21
C SER A 281 -6.71 9.78 -26.76
N GLU A 282 -6.60 11.09 -26.56
CA GLU A 282 -5.45 11.77 -25.99
C GLU A 282 -5.87 12.35 -24.65
N ILE A 283 -5.20 11.98 -23.56
CA ILE A 283 -5.70 12.21 -22.20
C ILE A 283 -4.79 13.16 -21.44
N LEU A 284 -5.18 14.41 -21.26
CA LEU A 284 -4.51 15.30 -20.32
C LEU A 284 -5.02 15.03 -18.90
N ALA A 285 -4.15 14.56 -18.01
CA ALA A 285 -4.48 14.32 -16.60
C ALA A 285 -3.76 15.35 -15.71
N VAL A 286 -4.52 16.02 -14.84
CA VAL A 286 -3.97 17.06 -13.94
C VAL A 286 -4.45 16.86 -12.51
N ASP A 287 -3.58 17.15 -11.55
CA ASP A 287 -3.88 17.11 -10.11
C ASP A 287 -3.09 18.18 -9.36
N LEU A 288 -3.53 18.52 -8.15
CA LEU A 288 -2.87 19.49 -7.28
C LEU A 288 -1.67 18.90 -6.53
N SER A 289 -1.67 17.58 -6.30
CA SER A 289 -0.60 16.88 -5.58
C SER A 289 0.45 16.33 -6.55
N LEU A 290 1.70 16.80 -6.41
CA LEU A 290 2.81 16.30 -7.20
C LEU A 290 3.12 14.85 -6.83
N ALA A 291 3.00 14.47 -5.56
CA ALA A 291 3.18 13.08 -5.13
C ALA A 291 2.13 12.13 -5.73
N SER A 292 0.88 12.59 -5.92
CA SER A 292 -0.17 11.82 -6.62
C SER A 292 0.16 11.61 -8.09
N LEU A 293 0.55 12.68 -8.79
CA LEU A 293 0.98 12.61 -10.18
C LEU A 293 2.22 11.72 -10.33
N ALA A 294 3.22 11.90 -9.47
CA ALA A 294 4.45 11.13 -9.53
C ALA A 294 4.25 9.64 -9.25
N TYR A 295 3.38 9.30 -8.29
CA TYR A 295 2.94 7.92 -8.09
C TYR A 295 2.38 7.34 -9.39
N SER A 296 1.49 8.09 -10.03
CA SER A 296 0.88 7.67 -11.27
C SER A 296 1.95 7.44 -12.35
N SER A 297 2.80 8.43 -12.65
CA SER A 297 3.86 8.36 -13.68
C SER A 297 4.96 7.34 -13.39
N SER A 298 5.15 6.92 -12.13
CA SER A 298 6.10 5.86 -11.76
C SER A 298 5.62 4.45 -12.11
N SER A 299 4.32 4.30 -12.38
CA SER A 299 3.73 2.99 -12.66
C SER A 299 4.06 2.53 -14.08
N PRO A 300 4.46 1.27 -14.29
CA PRO A 300 4.75 0.74 -15.63
C PRO A 300 3.52 0.70 -16.56
N THR A 301 2.31 0.85 -16.01
CA THR A 301 1.06 0.97 -16.78
C THR A 301 0.73 2.42 -17.15
N TRP A 302 1.54 3.40 -16.76
CA TRP A 302 1.30 4.79 -17.09
C TRP A 302 1.68 5.08 -18.54
N ILE A 303 0.78 5.77 -19.25
CA ILE A 303 1.01 6.25 -20.60
C ILE A 303 1.44 7.70 -20.45
N GLU A 304 2.68 8.01 -20.81
CA GLU A 304 3.22 9.36 -20.80
C GLU A 304 2.34 10.26 -21.68
N VAL A 305 1.69 11.25 -21.06
CA VAL A 305 0.93 12.26 -21.79
C VAL A 305 1.71 13.56 -21.69
N SER A 306 2.42 13.87 -22.77
CA SER A 306 3.05 15.18 -22.96
C SER A 306 2.04 16.20 -23.52
N PRO A 307 2.23 17.50 -23.24
CA PRO A 307 1.34 18.58 -23.71
C PRO A 307 1.32 18.76 -25.23
#